data_AF-A0A968PYU3-F1
#
_entry.id   AF-A0A968PYU3-F1
#
_cell.length_a   1.000
_cell.length_b   1.000
_cell.length_c   1.000
_cell.angle_alpha   90.00
_cell.angle_beta   90.00
_cell.angle_gamma   90.00
#
_symmetry.space_group_name_H-M   'P 1'
#
loop_
_entity.id
_entity.type
_entity.pdbx_description
1 polymer ?
#
loop_
_entity_poly.entity_id
_entity_poly.type
_entity_poly.pdbx_seq_one_letter_code
_entity_poly.pdbx_strand_id
1 'polypeptide(L)'
;MLQGDVTSIISMNSRDRREIIDELAGVGEFDRKINQAKDKLDDVKDQEDRFRIVEQELVTNQEKLKSDRVKAEKYQMLRKELESLIASEVVLQHRQFLQQQATKETELSNGKTTASNLREQIAALNEAIASATIELETLNAKVRTLGEEEYLAVSTDIANKSAELRAMQRQQQELTNSYQTNQNNIVATQAEIDEYLKQLEQLGGQKQVQEQEIGSLSLERDKQAAVVDRYRRELQSIASSANDWMKQQAHLYQAIETLQKTLDPQRQEHTRLTESLRQWSLQLTTQEAGMAELQDLQGQSLEAELNQYQSTASQAQTTIQSVAASLSEAQTELQTTRQTIDRLTEEQRVKGRQLDKLEAQVQATSEAQGTRATQIVMEAKIHGVYGLVAQLGTVEPKYQLALEIAAGNRLAQVVVESDEVAAKAINLLKQERGGRATFLPLNKLKPARDLFGLDPKLGAIAYALDLIEFDSRYEDVFAYIFGNTLVFDRLEKARLHIGKYRMVTLEGDLLETTGAMTGGSAPQRGGIHFGTVAPTESNEIAQLRDRLVEIDGLLVHLHKQFSQTQATINTYSEQLQNARTSQREAQLQCDRSPSRSIARLRIAIACKIKCTRTAHPSKLRRHRSSV
;
A
#
# COMPACT_ATOMS: atom_id res chain seq x y z
N MET A 1 22.95 59.46 -17.96
CA MET A 1 21.71 59.66 -18.73
C MET A 1 22.07 59.77 -20.20
N LEU A 2 22.26 58.61 -20.85
CA LEU A 2 22.29 58.51 -22.31
C LEU A 2 20.90 58.06 -22.77
N GLN A 3 20.50 58.44 -23.98
CA GLN A 3 19.12 58.40 -24.51
C GLN A 3 18.45 57.00 -24.59
N GLY A 4 19.14 55.92 -24.18
CA GLY A 4 18.61 54.55 -24.07
C GLY A 4 18.11 54.14 -22.67
N ASP A 5 18.30 54.97 -21.65
CA ASP A 5 18.00 54.62 -20.25
C ASP A 5 16.49 54.61 -19.92
N VAL A 6 15.63 55.29 -20.70
CA VAL A 6 14.20 55.47 -20.37
C VAL A 6 13.34 54.25 -20.74
N THR A 7 13.68 53.53 -21.81
CA THR A 7 12.97 52.29 -22.20
C THR A 7 13.28 51.12 -21.27
N SER A 8 14.49 51.09 -20.67
CA SER A 8 14.93 50.07 -19.72
C SER A 8 14.07 50.05 -18.44
N ILE A 9 13.76 51.22 -17.89
CA ILE A 9 13.02 51.38 -16.61
C ILE A 9 11.60 50.80 -16.66
N ILE A 10 10.97 50.78 -17.84
CA ILE A 10 9.62 50.23 -18.02
C ILE A 10 9.64 48.69 -17.97
N SER A 11 10.75 48.06 -18.37
CA SER A 11 10.90 46.59 -18.50
C SER A 11 11.45 45.84 -17.29
N MET A 12 11.89 46.52 -16.23
CA MET A 12 12.56 45.92 -15.07
C MET A 12 11.60 45.24 -14.07
N ASN A 13 12.09 44.22 -13.34
CA ASN A 13 11.34 43.55 -12.27
C ASN A 13 11.24 44.44 -11.02
N SER A 14 10.25 44.15 -10.15
CA SER A 14 9.96 44.95 -8.94
C SER A 14 11.12 45.05 -7.95
N ARG A 15 12.04 44.07 -7.92
CA ARG A 15 13.26 44.10 -7.07
C ARG A 15 14.31 45.07 -7.62
N ASP A 16 14.55 45.05 -8.93
CA ASP A 16 15.50 45.94 -9.59
C ASP A 16 14.95 47.39 -9.61
N ARG A 17 13.63 47.55 -9.79
CA ARG A 17 12.96 48.84 -9.59
C ARG A 17 13.09 49.33 -8.15
N ARG A 18 12.99 48.43 -7.16
CA ARG A 18 13.21 48.79 -5.77
C ARG A 18 14.66 49.18 -5.51
N GLU A 19 15.64 48.50 -6.08
CA GLU A 19 17.05 48.89 -5.97
C GLU A 19 17.29 50.30 -6.55
N ILE A 20 16.68 50.61 -7.70
CA ILE A 20 16.70 51.96 -8.30
C ILE A 20 15.99 52.98 -7.41
N ILE A 21 14.86 52.63 -6.80
CA ILE A 21 14.14 53.51 -5.86
C ILE A 21 14.93 53.68 -4.57
N ASP A 22 15.58 52.64 -4.06
CA ASP A 22 16.43 52.67 -2.87
C ASP A 22 17.70 53.48 -3.16
N GLU A 23 18.26 53.44 -4.39
CA GLU A 23 19.32 54.35 -4.85
C GLU A 23 18.84 55.81 -4.95
N LEU A 24 17.64 56.06 -5.49
CA LEU A 24 17.07 57.41 -5.58
C LEU A 24 16.68 58.00 -4.22
N ALA A 25 16.20 57.17 -3.30
CA ALA A 25 15.85 57.54 -1.93
C ALA A 25 17.08 57.61 -1.00
N GLY A 26 18.27 57.29 -1.51
CA GLY A 26 19.52 57.28 -0.75
C GLY A 26 19.66 56.12 0.26
N VAL A 27 18.68 55.21 0.35
CA VAL A 27 18.69 54.04 1.24
C VAL A 27 19.70 52.98 0.77
N GLY A 28 19.86 52.82 -0.55
CA GLY A 28 20.84 51.91 -1.14
C GLY A 28 22.29 52.25 -0.78
N GLU A 29 22.59 53.54 -0.52
CA GLU A 29 23.90 53.91 0.04
C GLU A 29 24.11 53.38 1.46
N PHE A 30 23.06 53.36 2.29
CA PHE A 30 23.13 52.85 3.66
C PHE A 30 23.24 51.32 3.67
N ASP A 31 22.50 50.61 2.82
CA ASP A 31 22.63 49.15 2.71
C ASP A 31 24.01 48.72 2.16
N ARG A 32 24.55 49.46 1.18
CA ARG A 32 25.95 49.27 0.73
C ARG A 32 26.94 49.53 1.86
N LYS A 33 26.75 50.59 2.66
CA LYS A 33 27.59 50.87 3.84
C LYS A 33 27.45 49.79 4.92
N ILE A 34 26.26 49.22 5.14
CA ILE A 34 26.04 48.15 6.11
C ILE A 34 26.72 46.86 5.64
N ASN A 35 26.57 46.47 4.37
CA ASN A 35 27.23 45.26 3.85
C ASN A 35 28.74 45.45 3.80
N GLN A 36 29.25 46.60 3.34
CA GLN A 36 30.69 46.91 3.41
C GLN A 36 31.21 46.94 4.86
N ALA A 37 30.41 47.39 5.83
CA ALA A 37 30.78 47.35 7.23
C ALA A 37 30.78 45.92 7.78
N LYS A 38 29.86 45.05 7.35
CA LYS A 38 29.84 43.63 7.70
C LYS A 38 31.00 42.87 7.08
N ASP A 39 31.25 43.04 5.79
CA ASP A 39 32.39 42.43 5.10
C ASP A 39 33.71 42.90 5.73
N LYS A 40 33.85 44.20 6.03
CA LYS A 40 35.01 44.71 6.79
C LYS A 40 35.07 44.19 8.21
N LEU A 41 33.94 43.98 8.89
CA LEU A 41 33.91 43.42 10.23
C LEU A 41 34.37 41.97 10.22
N ASP A 42 33.94 41.20 9.23
CA ASP A 42 34.33 39.81 9.07
C ASP A 42 35.81 39.70 8.62
N ASP A 43 36.28 40.57 7.72
CA ASP A 43 37.72 40.70 7.42
C ASP A 43 38.55 41.06 8.66
N VAL A 44 38.06 41.97 9.51
CA VAL A 44 38.73 42.35 10.76
C VAL A 44 38.71 41.21 11.77
N LYS A 45 37.63 40.43 11.86
CA LYS A 45 37.56 39.25 12.73
C LYS A 45 38.49 38.14 12.26
N ASP A 46 38.51 37.84 10.96
CA ASP A 46 39.45 36.86 10.39
C ASP A 46 40.90 37.31 10.63
N GLN A 47 41.16 38.62 10.53
CA GLN A 47 42.47 39.18 10.84
C GLN A 47 42.78 39.15 12.35
N GLU A 48 41.80 39.39 13.22
CA GLU A 48 41.92 39.26 14.68
C GLU A 48 42.24 37.81 15.06
N ASP A 49 41.52 36.85 14.51
CA ASP A 49 41.75 35.42 14.77
C ASP A 49 43.13 34.97 14.27
N ARG A 50 43.58 35.44 13.11
CA ARG A 50 44.95 35.21 12.65
C ARG A 50 45.98 35.82 13.59
N PHE A 51 45.79 37.07 14.00
CA PHE A 51 46.69 37.72 14.95
C PHE A 51 46.66 37.01 16.31
N ARG A 52 45.54 36.43 16.72
CA ARG A 52 45.41 35.66 17.97
C ARG A 52 46.15 34.33 17.90
N ILE A 53 46.11 33.63 16.77
CA ILE A 53 46.94 32.43 16.54
C ILE A 53 48.42 32.80 16.61
N VAL A 54 48.82 33.86 15.89
CA VAL A 54 50.20 34.36 15.90
C VAL A 54 50.61 34.85 17.30
N GLU A 55 49.71 35.49 18.05
CA GLU A 55 49.93 35.90 19.44
C GLU A 55 50.14 34.68 20.33
N GLN A 56 49.32 33.64 20.22
CA GLN A 56 49.50 32.40 20.99
C GLN A 56 50.81 31.70 20.64
N GLU A 57 51.18 31.62 19.36
CA GLU A 57 52.47 31.08 18.95
C GLU A 57 53.64 31.93 19.46
N LEU A 58 53.52 33.26 19.42
CA LEU A 58 54.52 34.18 19.95
C LEU A 58 54.66 34.07 21.46
N VAL A 59 53.56 33.94 22.21
CA VAL A 59 53.57 33.70 23.66
C VAL A 59 54.22 32.37 23.97
N THR A 60 53.85 31.31 23.25
CA THR A 60 54.46 29.97 23.41
C THR A 60 55.96 29.99 23.10
N ASN A 61 56.35 30.71 22.04
CA ASN A 61 57.75 30.91 21.68
C ASN A 61 58.48 31.79 22.69
N GLN A 62 57.84 32.81 23.25
CA GLN A 62 58.40 33.65 24.30
C GLN A 62 58.65 32.85 25.58
N GLU A 63 57.74 31.95 25.97
CA GLU A 63 57.93 31.07 27.12
C GLU A 63 59.07 30.06 26.90
N LYS A 64 59.13 29.45 25.70
CA LYS A 64 60.25 28.59 25.31
C LYS A 64 61.58 29.35 25.33
N LEU A 65 61.64 30.52 24.68
CA LEU A 65 62.82 31.37 24.65
C LEU A 65 63.21 31.87 26.04
N LYS A 66 62.26 32.13 26.94
CA LYS A 66 62.53 32.49 28.34
C LYS A 66 63.15 31.32 29.09
N SER A 67 62.62 30.11 28.92
CA SER A 67 63.19 28.87 29.47
C SER A 67 64.61 28.64 28.96
N ASP A 68 64.82 28.79 27.65
CA ASP A 68 66.13 28.62 27.02
C ASP A 68 67.12 29.72 27.41
N ARG A 69 66.65 30.97 27.60
CA ARG A 69 67.47 32.06 28.15
C ARG A 69 67.91 31.75 29.57
N VAL A 70 67.01 31.29 30.44
CA VAL A 70 67.37 30.92 31.83
C VAL A 70 68.38 29.77 31.84
N LYS A 71 68.21 28.77 30.96
CA LYS A 71 69.20 27.68 30.82
C LYS A 71 70.54 28.20 30.29
N ALA A 72 70.54 29.09 29.31
CA ALA A 72 71.75 29.69 28.75
C ALA A 72 72.47 30.61 29.73
N GLU A 73 71.74 31.41 30.52
CA GLU A 73 72.28 32.25 31.60
C GLU A 73 72.90 31.38 32.69
N LYS A 74 72.22 30.30 33.13
CA LYS A 74 72.79 29.33 34.06
C LYS A 74 74.03 28.65 33.49
N TYR A 75 74.00 28.24 32.22
CA TYR A 75 75.16 27.66 31.55
C TYR A 75 76.32 28.65 31.46
N GLN A 76 76.08 29.92 31.15
CA GLN A 76 77.12 30.95 31.13
C GLN A 76 77.70 31.21 32.53
N MET A 77 76.86 31.25 33.57
CA MET A 77 77.34 31.39 34.95
C MET A 77 78.18 30.19 35.38
N LEU A 78 77.66 28.97 35.20
CA LEU A 78 78.37 27.72 35.51
C LEU A 78 79.65 27.59 34.69
N ARG A 79 79.66 28.03 33.43
CA ARG A 79 80.86 28.03 32.59
C ARG A 79 81.89 29.04 33.08
N LYS A 80 81.48 30.23 33.52
CA LYS A 80 82.38 31.22 34.13
C LYS A 80 82.95 30.72 35.46
N GLU A 81 82.14 30.05 36.27
CA GLU A 81 82.58 29.40 37.50
C GLU A 81 83.53 28.23 37.22
N LEU A 82 83.26 27.42 36.19
CA LEU A 82 84.16 26.36 35.76
C LEU A 82 85.49 26.93 35.26
N GLU A 83 85.47 27.97 34.43
CA GLU A 83 86.68 28.64 33.94
C GLU A 83 87.48 29.26 35.09
N SER A 84 86.83 29.83 36.11
CA SER A 84 87.51 30.38 37.30
C SER A 84 88.07 29.28 38.22
N LEU A 85 87.39 28.15 38.35
CA LEU A 85 87.86 26.98 39.08
C LEU A 85 89.04 26.30 38.38
N ILE A 86 88.99 26.14 37.06
CA ILE A 86 90.11 25.62 36.26
C ILE A 86 91.32 26.56 36.39
N ALA A 87 91.11 27.88 36.28
CA ALA A 87 92.19 28.85 36.50
C ALA A 87 92.77 28.74 37.92
N SER A 88 91.91 28.55 38.94
CA SER A 88 92.34 28.38 40.33
C SER A 88 93.10 27.07 40.54
N GLU A 89 92.69 25.97 39.89
CA GLU A 89 93.39 24.69 39.91
C GLU A 89 94.79 24.82 39.30
N VAL A 90 94.91 25.47 38.14
CA VAL A 90 96.20 25.73 37.49
C VAL A 90 97.11 26.58 38.40
N VAL A 91 96.56 27.59 39.08
CA VAL A 91 97.33 28.41 40.05
C VAL A 91 97.77 27.58 41.26
N LEU A 92 96.93 26.68 41.77
CA LEU A 92 97.28 25.80 42.88
C LEU A 92 98.37 24.79 42.48
N GLN A 93 98.24 24.17 41.30
CA GLN A 93 99.26 23.28 40.75
C GLN A 93 100.58 24.04 40.51
N HIS A 94 100.52 25.26 39.95
CA HIS A 94 101.70 26.10 39.76
C HIS A 94 102.36 26.48 41.10
N ARG A 95 101.58 26.83 42.13
CA ARG A 95 102.11 27.09 43.48
C ARG A 95 102.76 25.85 44.08
N GLN A 96 102.14 24.67 43.91
CA GLN A 96 102.72 23.41 44.36
C GLN A 96 104.05 23.12 43.67
N PHE A 97 104.12 23.33 42.35
CA PHE A 97 105.37 23.18 41.59
C PHE A 97 106.42 24.22 42.01
N LEU A 98 106.05 25.48 42.25
CA LEU A 98 106.97 26.49 42.78
C LEU A 98 107.48 26.13 44.18
N GLN A 99 106.63 25.58 45.04
CA GLN A 99 107.05 25.12 46.37
C GLN A 99 108.01 23.93 46.26
N GLN A 100 107.75 22.97 45.37
CA GLN A 100 108.66 21.85 45.08
C GLN A 100 109.98 22.33 44.46
N GLN A 101 109.94 23.34 43.58
CA GLN A 101 111.15 23.94 43.03
C GLN A 101 111.96 24.63 44.14
N ALA A 102 111.30 25.40 45.02
CA ALA A 102 111.97 26.06 46.14
C ALA A 102 112.60 25.05 47.12
N THR A 103 111.94 23.93 47.42
CA THR A 103 112.54 22.88 48.25
C THR A 103 113.72 22.20 47.55
N LYS A 104 113.64 21.98 46.23
CA LYS A 104 114.77 21.44 45.46
C LYS A 104 115.91 22.43 45.31
N GLU A 105 115.64 23.72 45.21
CA GLU A 105 116.66 24.77 45.20
C GLU A 105 117.35 24.92 46.56
N THR A 106 116.62 24.80 47.67
CA THR A 106 117.25 24.79 49.01
C THR A 106 118.04 23.51 49.25
N GLU A 107 117.56 22.34 48.83
CA GLU A 107 118.33 21.09 48.84
C GLU A 107 119.61 21.20 47.98
N LEU A 108 119.52 21.80 46.78
CA LEU A 108 120.68 22.03 45.92
C LEU A 108 121.66 23.04 46.53
N SER A 109 121.16 24.11 47.16
CA SER A 109 121.99 25.10 47.85
C SER A 109 122.72 24.47 49.03
N ASN A 110 122.02 23.70 49.86
CA ASN A 110 122.62 22.94 50.97
C ASN A 110 123.61 21.89 50.46
N GLY A 111 123.33 21.24 49.33
CA GLY A 111 124.27 20.34 48.64
C GLY A 111 125.53 21.07 48.15
N LYS A 112 125.39 22.30 47.65
CA LYS A 112 126.54 23.12 47.21
C LYS A 112 127.36 23.62 48.39
N THR A 113 126.73 24.07 49.48
CA THR A 113 127.44 24.52 50.69
C THR A 113 128.16 23.36 51.37
N THR A 114 127.53 22.19 51.47
CA THR A 114 128.20 20.98 51.99
C THR A 114 129.36 20.53 51.10
N ALA A 115 129.21 20.56 49.78
CA ALA A 115 130.31 20.27 48.85
C ALA A 115 131.45 21.30 48.93
N SER A 116 131.14 22.59 49.17
CA SER A 116 132.15 23.64 49.40
C SER A 116 132.89 23.41 50.72
N ASN A 117 132.16 23.15 51.80
CA ASN A 117 132.75 22.87 53.12
C ASN A 117 133.64 21.62 53.08
N LEU A 118 133.22 20.56 52.38
CA LEU A 118 134.06 19.37 52.18
C LEU A 118 135.31 19.67 51.34
N ARG A 119 135.21 20.55 50.33
CA ARG A 119 136.39 21.00 49.57
C ARG A 119 137.36 21.81 50.44
N GLU A 120 136.86 22.72 51.27
CA GLU A 120 137.68 23.49 52.21
C GLU A 120 138.32 22.59 53.27
N GLN A 121 137.59 21.60 53.79
CA GLN A 121 138.14 20.61 54.71
C GLN A 121 139.21 19.74 54.05
N ILE A 122 139.03 19.32 52.80
CA ILE A 122 140.05 18.58 52.05
C ILE A 122 141.28 19.46 51.80
N ALA A 123 141.10 20.75 51.47
CA ALA A 123 142.21 21.68 51.30
C ALA A 123 142.98 21.89 52.62
N ALA A 124 142.28 22.12 53.72
CA ALA A 124 142.88 22.29 55.04
C ALA A 124 143.59 21.02 55.52
N LEU A 125 143.03 19.83 55.24
CA LEU A 125 143.68 18.55 55.55
C LEU A 125 144.93 18.33 54.71
N ASN A 126 144.92 18.69 53.42
CA ASN A 126 146.12 18.61 52.59
C ASN A 126 147.22 19.59 53.06
N GLU A 127 146.84 20.77 53.53
CA GLU A 127 147.78 21.75 54.09
C GLU A 127 148.34 21.29 55.45
N ALA A 128 147.50 20.67 56.29
CA ALA A 128 147.93 20.05 57.55
C ALA A 128 148.83 18.82 57.34
N ILE A 129 148.60 18.03 56.29
CA ILE A 129 149.50 16.93 55.89
C ILE A 129 150.85 17.50 55.47
N ALA A 130 150.87 18.57 54.66
CA ALA A 130 152.10 19.22 54.23
C ALA A 130 152.91 19.79 55.41
N SER A 131 152.27 20.46 56.37
CA SER A 131 152.94 20.98 57.57
C SER A 131 153.47 19.86 58.48
N ALA A 132 152.71 18.78 58.68
CA ALA A 132 153.15 17.63 59.48
C ALA A 132 154.37 16.91 58.87
N THR A 133 154.48 16.83 57.54
CA THR A 133 155.69 16.30 56.89
C THR A 133 156.93 17.17 57.14
N ILE A 134 156.78 18.51 57.17
CA ILE A 134 157.89 19.43 57.44
C ILE A 134 158.33 19.32 58.91
N GLU A 135 157.39 19.22 59.85
CA GLU A 135 157.70 19.06 61.27
C GLU A 135 158.44 17.74 61.57
N LEU A 136 158.08 16.64 60.89
CA LEU A 136 158.73 15.34 61.04
C LEU A 136 160.20 15.35 60.57
N GLU A 137 160.53 16.10 59.52
CA GLU A 137 161.91 16.32 59.08
C GLU A 137 162.72 17.16 60.10
N THR A 138 162.10 18.18 60.70
CA THR A 138 162.78 19.01 61.73
C THR A 138 163.01 18.26 63.05
N LEU A 139 162.14 17.33 63.42
CA LEU A 139 162.26 16.54 64.64
C LEU A 139 163.36 15.48 64.52
N ASN A 140 163.49 14.85 63.35
CA ASN A 140 164.58 13.91 63.05
C ASN A 140 165.97 14.58 63.06
N ALA A 141 166.04 15.90 62.81
CA ALA A 141 167.28 16.67 62.94
C ALA A 141 167.61 17.04 64.40
N LYS A 142 166.61 17.29 65.25
CA LYS A 142 166.77 17.65 66.68
C LYS A 142 167.09 16.48 67.61
N VAL A 143 166.61 15.27 67.29
CA VAL A 143 166.97 14.05 68.04
C VAL A 143 168.47 13.70 67.89
N ARG A 144 169.12 14.22 66.85
CA ARG A 144 170.54 14.04 66.58
C ARG A 144 171.48 14.95 67.39
N THR A 145 170.96 15.99 68.05
CA THR A 145 171.77 17.06 68.68
C THR A 145 171.64 17.17 70.20
N LEU A 146 170.81 16.34 70.85
CA LEU A 146 170.45 16.50 72.28
C LEU A 146 170.97 15.35 73.18
N GLY A 147 171.93 14.54 72.70
CA GLY A 147 172.39 13.32 73.37
C GLY A 147 173.65 13.41 74.24
N GLU A 148 174.53 14.41 74.10
CA GLU A 148 175.82 14.43 74.79
C GLU A 148 176.24 15.87 75.10
N GLU A 149 176.25 16.26 76.39
CA GLU A 149 177.20 17.18 77.05
C GLU A 149 176.61 17.83 78.34
N GLU A 150 176.71 17.07 79.44
CA GLU A 150 177.06 17.59 80.77
C GLU A 150 175.93 18.18 81.66
N TYR A 151 175.25 17.43 82.52
CA TYR A 151 175.72 16.72 83.73
C TYR A 151 176.82 17.38 84.60
N LEU A 152 177.55 18.42 84.18
CA LEU A 152 178.74 18.87 84.95
C LEU A 152 178.73 20.31 85.51
N ALA A 153 177.64 21.07 85.41
CA ALA A 153 177.53 22.38 86.07
C ALA A 153 176.46 22.44 87.18
N VAL A 154 176.31 21.35 87.94
CA VAL A 154 175.66 21.27 89.28
C VAL A 154 176.21 22.32 90.29
N SER A 155 177.12 23.19 89.90
CA SER A 155 177.82 24.15 90.75
C SER A 155 177.01 25.30 91.37
N THR A 156 176.09 25.93 90.64
CA THR A 156 175.48 27.22 91.06
C THR A 156 174.06 27.08 91.62
N ASP A 157 173.78 25.88 92.15
CA ASP A 157 172.60 25.40 92.87
C ASP A 157 172.02 26.29 93.99
N ILE A 158 172.58 27.46 94.28
CA ILE A 158 172.10 28.32 95.37
C ILE A 158 171.15 29.43 94.89
N ALA A 159 171.22 29.86 93.61
CA ALA A 159 170.31 30.89 93.09
C ALA A 159 168.89 30.34 92.80
N ASN A 160 168.82 29.10 92.34
CA ASN A 160 167.59 28.39 91.96
C ASN A 160 166.54 28.32 93.08
N LYS A 161 166.94 28.32 94.36
CA LYS A 161 166.00 28.28 95.49
C LYS A 161 165.27 29.61 95.76
N SER A 162 165.80 30.74 95.29
CA SER A 162 165.10 32.04 95.37
C SER A 162 164.04 32.25 94.26
N ALA A 163 164.18 31.55 93.14
CA ALA A 163 163.24 31.57 92.03
C ALA A 163 162.02 30.65 92.27
N GLU A 164 162.22 29.52 92.94
CA GLU A 164 161.14 28.56 93.29
C GLU A 164 160.06 29.18 94.20
N LEU A 165 160.44 30.05 95.15
CA LEU A 165 159.50 30.69 96.07
C LEU A 165 158.56 31.70 95.35
N ARG A 166 159.06 32.37 94.31
CA ARG A 166 158.26 33.27 93.44
C ARG A 166 157.38 32.51 92.44
N ALA A 167 157.76 31.28 92.06
CA ALA A 167 156.95 30.42 91.20
C ALA A 167 155.72 29.88 91.96
N MET A 168 155.88 29.47 93.22
CA MET A 168 154.79 28.96 94.07
C MET A 168 153.69 30.01 94.36
N GLN A 169 154.06 31.28 94.57
CA GLN A 169 153.08 32.36 94.77
C GLN A 169 152.20 32.64 93.53
N ARG A 170 152.76 32.52 92.31
CA ARG A 170 151.98 32.66 91.07
C ARG A 170 150.99 31.52 90.87
N GLN A 171 151.40 30.29 91.18
CA GLN A 171 150.55 29.11 91.07
C GLN A 171 149.35 29.17 92.03
N GLN A 172 149.52 29.71 93.25
CA GLN A 172 148.41 29.91 94.19
C GLN A 172 147.36 30.91 93.68
N GLN A 173 147.79 31.97 92.99
CA GLN A 173 146.88 33.00 92.46
C GLN A 173 146.11 32.50 91.23
N GLU A 174 146.75 31.72 90.36
CA GLU A 174 146.07 31.04 89.24
C GLU A 174 145.01 30.04 89.74
N LEU A 175 145.33 29.23 90.76
CA LEU A 175 144.33 28.32 91.35
C LEU A 175 143.14 29.07 91.97
N THR A 176 143.38 30.18 92.66
CA THR A 176 142.32 30.97 93.29
C THR A 176 141.37 31.58 92.26
N ASN A 177 141.92 32.11 91.15
CA ASN A 177 141.11 32.62 90.05
C ASN A 177 140.30 31.49 89.38
N SER A 178 140.91 30.32 89.15
CA SER A 178 140.20 29.17 88.57
C SER A 178 139.06 28.67 89.47
N TYR A 179 139.23 28.70 90.79
CA TYR A 179 138.20 28.33 91.75
C TYR A 179 137.02 29.31 91.70
N GLN A 180 137.27 30.62 91.66
CA GLN A 180 136.21 31.64 91.54
C GLN A 180 135.45 31.52 90.21
N THR A 181 136.14 31.28 89.10
CA THR A 181 135.48 31.05 87.80
C THR A 181 134.58 29.82 87.85
N ASN A 182 135.06 28.71 88.41
CA ASN A 182 134.25 27.49 88.54
C ASN A 182 133.05 27.69 89.48
N GLN A 183 133.22 28.45 90.57
CA GLN A 183 132.12 28.74 91.50
C GLN A 183 131.03 29.59 90.84
N ASN A 184 131.40 30.57 90.01
CA ASN A 184 130.43 31.36 89.24
C ASN A 184 129.70 30.51 88.18
N ASN A 185 130.41 29.59 87.52
CA ASN A 185 129.81 28.68 86.54
C ASN A 185 128.77 27.75 87.21
N ILE A 186 129.08 27.22 88.39
CA ILE A 186 128.12 26.38 89.15
C ILE A 186 126.85 27.16 89.46
N VAL A 187 126.97 28.39 89.96
CA VAL A 187 125.80 29.25 90.27
C VAL A 187 124.97 29.54 89.02
N ALA A 188 125.62 29.83 87.88
CA ALA A 188 124.92 30.05 86.61
C ALA A 188 124.15 28.80 86.16
N THR A 189 124.77 27.62 86.21
CA THR A 189 124.09 26.36 85.85
C THR A 189 122.96 26.02 86.81
N GLN A 190 123.07 26.34 88.10
CA GLN A 190 121.99 26.13 89.06
C GLN A 190 120.77 27.00 88.74
N ALA A 191 120.99 28.26 88.35
CA ALA A 191 119.92 29.18 87.96
C ALA A 191 119.22 28.73 86.66
N GLU A 192 119.97 28.19 85.70
CA GLU A 192 119.40 27.62 84.47
C GLU A 192 118.52 26.39 84.77
N ILE A 193 118.95 25.51 85.68
CA ILE A 193 118.17 24.34 86.11
C ILE A 193 116.85 24.77 86.77
N ASP A 194 116.87 25.75 87.66
CA ASP A 194 115.67 26.24 88.35
C ASP A 194 114.66 26.87 87.36
N GLU A 195 115.15 27.54 86.32
CA GLU A 195 114.31 28.10 85.26
C GLU A 195 113.65 26.98 84.43
N TYR A 196 114.40 25.94 84.06
CA TYR A 196 113.84 24.79 83.35
C TYR A 196 112.80 24.01 84.17
N LEU A 197 112.99 23.90 85.50
CA LEU A 197 112.01 23.25 86.38
C LEU A 197 110.68 24.02 86.42
N LYS A 198 110.72 25.35 86.48
CA LYS A 198 109.50 26.19 86.42
C LYS A 198 108.76 26.05 85.09
N GLN A 199 109.50 26.01 83.97
CA GLN A 199 108.91 25.84 82.65
C GLN A 199 108.22 24.47 82.51
N LEU A 200 108.83 23.41 83.06
CA LEU A 200 108.23 22.07 83.11
C LEU A 200 106.94 22.02 83.93
N GLU A 201 106.90 22.70 85.07
CA GLU A 201 105.70 22.77 85.91
C GLU A 201 104.55 23.51 85.20
N GLN A 202 104.85 24.63 84.52
CA GLN A 202 103.86 25.35 83.72
C GLN A 202 103.31 24.51 82.56
N LEU A 203 104.18 23.80 81.84
CA LEU A 203 103.77 22.88 80.76
C LEU A 203 102.92 21.72 81.30
N GLY A 204 103.25 21.20 82.49
CA GLY A 204 102.46 20.17 83.17
C GLY A 204 101.03 20.64 83.48
N GLY A 205 100.88 21.85 84.01
CA GLY A 205 99.57 22.45 84.27
C GLY A 205 98.75 22.69 82.99
N GLN A 206 99.38 23.20 81.92
CA GLN A 206 98.71 23.41 80.64
C GLN A 206 98.21 22.10 80.02
N LYS A 207 99.01 21.03 80.08
CA LYS A 207 98.63 19.72 79.59
C LYS A 207 97.38 19.18 80.32
N GLN A 208 97.33 19.31 81.64
CA GLN A 208 96.20 18.82 82.43
C GLN A 208 94.88 19.55 82.11
N VAL A 209 94.93 20.86 81.88
CA VAL A 209 93.74 21.64 81.46
C VAL A 209 93.26 21.18 80.09
N GLN A 210 94.16 21.02 79.12
CA GLN A 210 93.81 20.55 77.79
C GLN A 210 93.23 19.13 77.79
N GLU A 211 93.75 18.22 78.63
CA GLU A 211 93.20 16.87 78.77
C GLU A 211 91.75 16.89 79.30
N GLN A 212 91.43 17.77 80.25
CA GLN A 212 90.06 17.93 80.75
C GLN A 212 89.13 18.53 79.70
N GLU A 213 89.58 19.53 78.94
CA GLU A 213 88.81 20.13 77.85
C GLU A 213 88.50 19.11 76.76
N ILE A 214 89.49 18.33 76.32
CA ILE A 214 89.31 17.26 75.33
C ILE A 214 88.30 16.22 75.83
N GLY A 215 88.38 15.83 77.10
CA GLY A 215 87.42 14.90 77.70
C GLY A 215 85.98 15.43 77.66
N SER A 216 85.78 16.70 77.99
CA SER A 216 84.46 17.34 77.96
C SER A 216 83.89 17.44 76.54
N LEU A 217 84.72 17.80 75.56
CA LEU A 217 84.33 17.94 74.16
C LEU A 217 84.04 16.57 73.51
N SER A 218 84.78 15.52 73.88
CA SER A 218 84.49 14.16 73.41
C SER A 218 83.13 13.67 73.90
N LEU A 219 82.78 13.94 75.15
CA LEU A 219 81.49 13.53 75.71
C LEU A 219 80.33 14.27 75.03
N GLU A 220 80.50 15.56 74.72
CA GLU A 220 79.48 16.33 74.00
C GLU A 220 79.33 15.87 72.54
N ARG A 221 80.46 15.58 71.86
CA ARG A 221 80.44 14.94 70.53
C ARG A 221 79.62 13.65 70.53
N ASP A 222 79.83 12.79 71.53
CA ASP A 222 79.16 11.49 71.60
C ASP A 222 77.65 11.61 71.83
N LYS A 223 77.22 12.58 72.64
CA LYS A 223 75.79 12.91 72.80
C LYS A 223 75.19 13.37 71.49
N GLN A 224 75.84 14.30 70.77
CA GLN A 224 75.34 14.81 69.50
C GLN A 224 75.30 13.72 68.42
N ALA A 225 76.31 12.84 68.37
CA ALA A 225 76.33 11.69 67.46
C ALA A 225 75.13 10.75 67.70
N ALA A 226 74.80 10.44 68.96
CA ALA A 226 73.64 9.61 69.30
C ALA A 226 72.30 10.24 68.88
N VAL A 227 72.16 11.57 68.99
CA VAL A 227 70.98 12.30 68.52
C VAL A 227 70.85 12.23 66.99
N VAL A 228 71.95 12.42 66.26
CA VAL A 228 71.96 12.32 64.79
C VAL A 228 71.59 10.91 64.33
N ASP A 229 72.11 9.88 64.99
CA ASP A 229 71.78 8.49 64.65
C ASP A 229 70.32 8.15 64.92
N ARG A 230 69.71 8.71 65.98
CA ARG A 230 68.27 8.58 66.23
C ARG A 230 67.46 9.19 65.08
N TYR A 231 67.75 10.43 64.69
CA TYR A 231 67.04 11.08 63.58
C TYR A 231 67.24 10.36 62.25
N ARG A 232 68.44 9.81 61.98
CA ARG A 232 68.67 8.96 60.80
C ARG A 232 67.77 7.74 60.76
N ARG A 233 67.60 7.03 61.89
CA ARG A 233 66.72 5.86 61.97
C ARG A 233 65.25 6.23 61.75
N GLU A 234 64.81 7.35 62.34
CA GLU A 234 63.45 7.86 62.14
C GLU A 234 63.21 8.24 60.65
N LEU A 235 64.15 8.95 60.02
CA LEU A 235 64.13 9.27 58.59
C LEU A 235 64.09 8.01 57.72
N GLN A 236 64.89 6.99 58.04
CA GLN A 236 64.93 5.74 57.28
C GLN A 236 63.60 4.97 57.37
N SER A 237 62.97 4.94 58.55
CA SER A 237 61.64 4.33 58.76
C SER A 237 60.53 5.06 57.99
N ILE A 238 60.57 6.40 57.97
CA ILE A 238 59.64 7.21 57.20
C ILE A 238 59.86 6.97 55.70
N ALA A 239 61.11 6.94 55.24
CA ALA A 239 61.46 6.69 53.84
C ALA A 239 61.02 5.28 53.39
N SER A 240 61.20 4.24 54.22
CA SER A 240 60.72 2.89 53.89
C SER A 240 59.19 2.84 53.80
N SER A 241 58.50 3.47 54.76
CA SER A 241 57.03 3.53 54.76
C SER A 241 56.51 4.28 53.53
N ALA A 242 57.13 5.41 53.16
CA ALA A 242 56.75 6.16 51.96
C ALA A 242 56.95 5.36 50.68
N ASN A 243 58.03 4.56 50.59
CA ASN A 243 58.27 3.68 49.45
C ASN A 243 57.21 2.56 49.36
N ASP A 244 56.78 2.00 50.49
CA ASP A 244 55.73 0.99 50.51
C ASP A 244 54.36 1.57 50.11
N TRP A 245 54.04 2.79 50.56
CA TRP A 245 52.86 3.53 50.10
C TRP A 245 52.90 3.83 48.59
N MET A 246 54.06 4.24 48.06
CA MET A 246 54.23 4.44 46.61
C MET A 246 54.02 3.16 45.81
N LYS A 247 54.52 2.02 46.29
CA LYS A 247 54.27 0.71 45.66
C LYS A 247 52.80 0.33 45.67
N GLN A 248 52.13 0.51 46.81
CA GLN A 248 50.69 0.25 46.92
C GLN A 248 49.87 1.17 46.00
N GLN A 249 50.21 2.46 45.94
CA GLN A 249 49.58 3.41 45.03
C GLN A 249 49.78 3.02 43.56
N ALA A 250 51.00 2.65 43.16
CA ALA A 250 51.28 2.18 41.81
C ALA A 250 50.49 0.90 41.47
N HIS A 251 50.42 -0.06 42.40
CA HIS A 251 49.62 -1.28 42.22
C HIS A 251 48.13 -0.98 42.07
N LEU A 252 47.58 -0.06 42.87
CA LEU A 252 46.18 0.37 42.76
C LEU A 252 45.90 1.07 41.44
N TYR A 253 46.79 1.94 40.96
CA TYR A 253 46.65 2.56 39.63
C TYR A 253 46.67 1.52 38.50
N GLN A 254 47.57 0.55 38.55
CA GLN A 254 47.60 -0.55 37.58
C GLN A 254 46.31 -1.39 37.66
N ALA A 255 45.82 -1.70 38.86
CA ALA A 255 44.56 -2.40 39.04
C ALA A 255 43.37 -1.62 38.44
N ILE A 256 43.30 -0.30 38.66
CA ILE A 256 42.28 0.57 38.06
C ILE A 256 42.38 0.56 36.54
N GLU A 257 43.58 0.69 35.97
CA GLU A 257 43.77 0.71 34.52
C GLU A 257 43.39 -0.63 33.87
N THR A 258 43.74 -1.76 34.49
CA THR A 258 43.33 -3.09 34.00
C THR A 258 41.82 -3.28 34.06
N LEU A 259 41.17 -2.84 35.14
CA LEU A 259 39.71 -2.88 35.27
C LEU A 259 39.04 -1.98 34.21
N GLN A 260 39.54 -0.77 33.98
CA GLN A 260 39.03 0.12 32.93
C GLN A 260 39.16 -0.50 31.54
N LYS A 261 40.31 -1.08 31.20
CA LYS A 261 40.51 -1.81 29.92
C LYS A 261 39.53 -2.96 29.72
N THR A 262 39.05 -3.59 30.79
CA THR A 262 38.04 -4.65 30.72
C THR A 262 36.60 -4.11 30.69
N LEU A 263 36.33 -3.01 31.39
CA LEU A 263 34.99 -2.46 31.57
C LEU A 263 34.53 -1.62 30.38
N ASP A 264 35.41 -0.85 29.76
CA ASP A 264 35.09 0.01 28.61
C ASP A 264 34.53 -0.76 27.41
N PRO A 265 35.12 -1.89 26.94
CA PRO A 265 34.51 -2.67 25.86
C PRO A 265 33.17 -3.29 26.27
N GLN A 266 33.00 -3.70 27.54
CA GLN A 266 31.72 -4.20 28.04
C GLN A 266 30.63 -3.10 28.06
N ARG A 267 30.99 -1.86 28.42
CA ARG A 267 30.07 -0.70 28.37
C ARG A 267 29.68 -0.34 26.95
N GLN A 268 30.63 -0.42 26.00
CA GLN A 268 30.35 -0.21 24.59
C GLN A 268 29.40 -1.28 24.04
N GLU A 269 29.66 -2.55 24.32
CA GLU A 269 28.77 -3.66 23.93
C GLU A 269 27.40 -3.55 24.60
N HIS A 270 27.31 -3.20 25.88
CA HIS A 270 26.03 -2.96 26.55
C HIS A 270 25.25 -1.83 25.87
N THR A 271 25.90 -0.70 25.56
CA THR A 271 25.27 0.42 24.85
C THR A 271 24.78 0.01 23.46
N ARG A 272 25.61 -0.73 22.71
CA ARG A 272 25.27 -1.26 21.39
C ARG A 272 24.06 -2.22 21.44
N LEU A 273 24.04 -3.13 22.40
CA LEU A 273 22.95 -4.08 22.59
C LEU A 273 21.66 -3.36 23.03
N THR A 274 21.78 -2.34 23.88
CA THR A 274 20.62 -1.54 24.34
C THR A 274 20.01 -0.77 23.17
N GLU A 275 20.84 -0.14 22.33
CA GLU A 275 20.35 0.55 21.13
C GLU A 275 19.75 -0.43 20.12
N SER A 276 20.37 -1.60 19.93
CA SER A 276 19.81 -2.66 19.09
C SER A 276 18.44 -3.10 19.61
N LEU A 277 18.29 -3.36 20.92
CA LEU A 277 17.01 -3.72 21.54
C LEU A 277 15.96 -2.64 21.33
N ARG A 278 16.34 -1.35 21.42
CA ARG A 278 15.44 -0.22 21.14
C ARG A 278 14.99 -0.19 19.69
N GLN A 279 15.87 -0.50 18.75
CA GLN A 279 15.53 -0.60 17.33
C GLN A 279 14.59 -1.78 17.06
N TRP A 280 14.90 -2.96 17.62
CA TRP A 280 14.04 -4.14 17.50
C TRP A 280 12.67 -3.92 18.13
N SER A 281 12.58 -3.24 19.28
CA SER A 281 11.29 -2.94 19.91
C SER A 281 10.46 -1.98 19.06
N LEU A 282 11.08 -0.97 18.44
CA LEU A 282 10.41 -0.05 17.53
C LEU A 282 9.96 -0.76 16.22
N GLN A 283 10.78 -1.67 15.70
CA GLN A 283 10.41 -2.50 14.56
C GLN A 283 9.23 -3.42 14.90
N LEU A 284 9.23 -4.02 16.10
CA LEU A 284 8.14 -4.87 16.54
C LEU A 284 6.83 -4.06 16.67
N THR A 285 6.86 -2.89 17.31
CA THR A 285 5.66 -2.06 17.47
C THR A 285 5.13 -1.54 16.14
N THR A 286 6.00 -1.17 15.19
CA THR A 286 5.59 -0.76 13.84
C THR A 286 5.02 -1.93 13.03
N GLN A 287 5.60 -3.12 13.13
CA GLN A 287 5.05 -4.33 12.50
C GLN A 287 3.71 -4.75 13.12
N GLU A 288 3.57 -4.69 14.44
CA GLU A 288 2.31 -4.96 15.14
C GLU A 288 1.22 -3.96 14.73
N ALA A 289 1.55 -2.67 14.63
CA ALA A 289 0.64 -1.63 14.15
C ALA A 289 0.23 -1.88 12.68
N GLY A 290 1.20 -2.18 11.80
CA GLY A 290 0.93 -2.50 10.39
C GLY A 290 0.07 -3.77 10.23
N MET A 291 0.30 -4.80 11.04
CA MET A 291 -0.54 -6.00 11.06
C MET A 291 -1.95 -5.73 11.55
N ALA A 292 -2.12 -4.85 12.54
CA ALA A 292 -3.44 -4.42 13.02
C ALA A 292 -4.19 -3.63 11.94
N GLU A 293 -3.55 -2.67 11.28
CA GLU A 293 -4.14 -1.92 10.16
C GLU A 293 -4.52 -2.83 8.99
N LEU A 294 -3.64 -3.76 8.60
CA LEU A 294 -3.94 -4.75 7.57
C LEU A 294 -5.11 -5.66 7.95
N GLN A 295 -5.21 -6.10 9.20
CA GLN A 295 -6.34 -6.89 9.69
C GLN A 295 -7.65 -6.11 9.71
N ASP A 296 -7.61 -4.82 10.01
CA ASP A 296 -8.80 -3.97 10.00
C ASP A 296 -9.23 -3.64 8.57
N LEU A 297 -8.29 -3.31 7.67
CA LEU A 297 -8.58 -3.07 6.24
C LEU A 297 -9.12 -4.33 5.56
N GLN A 298 -8.48 -5.49 5.75
CA GLN A 298 -9.00 -6.76 5.24
C GLN A 298 -10.33 -7.12 5.90
N GLY A 299 -10.48 -6.89 7.20
CA GLY A 299 -11.74 -7.11 7.91
C GLY A 299 -12.89 -6.32 7.31
N GLN A 300 -12.68 -5.02 7.09
CA GLN A 300 -13.66 -4.12 6.49
C GLN A 300 -13.98 -4.50 5.03
N SER A 301 -12.98 -4.86 4.22
CA SER A 301 -13.21 -5.28 2.83
C SER A 301 -14.02 -6.57 2.75
N LEU A 302 -13.67 -7.57 3.58
CA LEU A 302 -14.37 -8.86 3.66
C LEU A 302 -15.79 -8.73 4.23
N GLU A 303 -16.03 -7.78 5.14
CA GLU A 303 -17.37 -7.45 5.64
C GLU A 303 -18.20 -6.73 4.57
N ALA A 304 -17.61 -5.81 3.81
CA ALA A 304 -18.28 -5.13 2.70
C ALA A 304 -18.69 -6.11 1.59
N GLU A 305 -17.79 -7.02 1.19
CA GLU A 305 -18.09 -8.08 0.22
C GLU A 305 -19.21 -9.00 0.72
N LEU A 306 -19.17 -9.41 1.98
CA LEU A 306 -20.20 -10.27 2.56
C LEU A 306 -21.57 -9.57 2.60
N ASN A 307 -21.62 -8.29 2.95
CA ASN A 307 -22.84 -7.49 2.91
C ASN A 307 -23.38 -7.33 1.49
N GLN A 308 -22.50 -7.15 0.50
CA GLN A 308 -22.90 -7.08 -0.92
C GLN A 308 -23.50 -8.42 -1.41
N TYR A 309 -22.89 -9.56 -1.06
CA TYR A 309 -23.41 -10.88 -1.41
C TYR A 309 -24.74 -11.19 -0.70
N GLN A 310 -24.91 -10.76 0.55
CA GLN A 310 -26.19 -10.89 1.25
C GLN A 310 -27.28 -10.01 0.63
N SER A 311 -26.95 -8.78 0.26
CA SER A 311 -27.88 -7.87 -0.42
C SER A 311 -28.34 -8.45 -1.76
N THR A 312 -27.41 -8.91 -2.60
CA THR A 312 -27.73 -9.54 -3.89
C THR A 312 -28.55 -10.82 -3.74
N ALA A 313 -28.24 -11.68 -2.75
CA ALA A 313 -29.03 -12.87 -2.46
C ALA A 313 -30.47 -12.52 -2.01
N SER A 314 -30.65 -11.45 -1.23
CA SER A 314 -31.98 -11.01 -0.80
C SER A 314 -32.79 -10.39 -1.96
N GLN A 315 -32.17 -9.62 -2.83
CA GLN A 315 -32.78 -9.10 -4.07
C GLN A 315 -33.15 -10.23 -5.05
N ALA A 316 -32.30 -11.24 -5.19
CA ALA A 316 -32.62 -12.43 -5.99
C ALA A 316 -33.82 -13.19 -5.40
N GLN A 317 -33.93 -13.27 -4.08
CA GLN A 317 -35.08 -13.89 -3.42
C GLN A 317 -36.40 -13.11 -3.65
N THR A 318 -36.38 -11.78 -3.58
CA THR A 318 -37.58 -10.97 -3.83
C THR A 318 -38.03 -11.04 -5.29
N THR A 319 -37.08 -11.04 -6.23
CA THR A 319 -37.38 -11.22 -7.67
C THR A 319 -37.93 -12.62 -7.97
N ILE A 320 -37.43 -13.68 -7.33
CA ILE A 320 -38.03 -15.03 -7.44
C ILE A 320 -39.49 -15.01 -6.97
N GLN A 321 -39.78 -14.36 -5.85
CA GLN A 321 -41.16 -14.27 -5.33
C GLN A 321 -42.08 -13.52 -6.29
N SER A 322 -41.65 -12.39 -6.84
CA SER A 322 -42.47 -11.61 -7.77
C SER A 322 -42.69 -12.34 -9.09
N VAL A 323 -41.65 -12.94 -9.68
CA VAL A 323 -41.75 -13.67 -10.95
C VAL A 323 -42.58 -14.95 -10.78
N ALA A 324 -42.45 -15.65 -9.65
CA ALA A 324 -43.28 -16.83 -9.36
C ALA A 324 -44.76 -16.47 -9.23
N ALA A 325 -45.10 -15.31 -8.64
CA ALA A 325 -46.46 -14.82 -8.56
C ALA A 325 -47.03 -14.52 -9.96
N SER A 326 -46.30 -13.77 -10.79
CA SER A 326 -46.71 -13.46 -12.17
C SER A 326 -46.82 -14.72 -13.05
N LEU A 327 -45.94 -15.70 -12.87
CA LEU A 327 -46.02 -16.99 -13.56
C LEU A 327 -47.30 -17.75 -13.18
N SER A 328 -47.64 -17.79 -11.88
CA SER A 328 -48.85 -18.43 -11.39
C SER A 328 -50.11 -17.77 -11.97
N GLU A 329 -50.13 -16.43 -12.02
CA GLU A 329 -51.27 -15.67 -12.59
C GLU A 329 -51.44 -15.98 -14.08
N ALA A 330 -50.36 -15.92 -14.86
CA ALA A 330 -50.40 -16.26 -16.29
C ALA A 330 -50.82 -17.71 -16.55
N GLN A 331 -50.40 -18.66 -15.69
CA GLN A 331 -50.85 -20.06 -15.77
C GLN A 331 -52.35 -20.21 -15.53
N THR A 332 -52.90 -19.47 -14.56
CA THR A 332 -54.36 -19.48 -14.32
C THR A 332 -55.14 -18.88 -15.49
N GLU A 333 -54.64 -17.80 -16.10
CA GLU A 333 -55.24 -17.18 -17.28
C GLU A 333 -55.20 -18.10 -18.51
N LEU A 334 -54.09 -18.82 -18.71
CA LEU A 334 -53.99 -19.82 -19.77
C LEU A 334 -55.00 -20.97 -19.57
N GLN A 335 -55.21 -21.40 -18.33
CA GLN A 335 -56.18 -22.44 -18.02
C GLN A 335 -57.62 -21.99 -18.29
N THR A 336 -57.99 -20.76 -17.91
CA THR A 336 -59.35 -20.24 -18.14
C THR A 336 -59.62 -19.99 -19.62
N THR A 337 -58.65 -19.44 -20.36
CA THR A 337 -58.75 -19.29 -21.82
C THR A 337 -58.91 -20.63 -22.53
N ARG A 338 -58.14 -21.65 -22.14
CA ARG A 338 -58.28 -23.02 -22.67
C ARG A 338 -59.67 -23.60 -22.43
N GLN A 339 -60.19 -23.52 -21.21
CA GLN A 339 -61.55 -23.98 -20.88
C GLN A 339 -62.62 -23.25 -21.71
N THR A 340 -62.40 -21.96 -21.99
CA THR A 340 -63.32 -21.15 -22.80
C THR A 340 -63.29 -21.56 -24.27
N ILE A 341 -62.10 -21.84 -24.82
CA ILE A 341 -61.92 -22.39 -26.17
C ILE A 341 -62.68 -23.71 -26.29
N ASP A 342 -62.42 -24.66 -25.38
CA ASP A 342 -63.05 -25.99 -25.41
C ASP A 342 -64.59 -25.88 -25.39
N ARG A 343 -65.14 -24.99 -24.55
CA ARG A 343 -66.58 -24.73 -24.47
C ARG A 343 -67.16 -24.20 -25.78
N LEU A 344 -66.50 -23.22 -26.40
CA LEU A 344 -66.96 -22.60 -27.64
C LEU A 344 -66.82 -23.54 -28.85
N THR A 345 -65.77 -24.37 -28.90
CA THR A 345 -65.63 -25.40 -29.94
C THR A 345 -66.74 -26.44 -29.87
N GLU A 346 -67.17 -26.84 -28.67
CA GLU A 346 -68.31 -27.75 -28.53
C GLU A 346 -69.62 -27.07 -28.95
N GLU A 347 -69.84 -25.80 -28.58
CA GLU A 347 -71.00 -25.02 -29.05
C GLU A 347 -71.02 -24.91 -30.59
N GLN A 348 -69.88 -24.62 -31.21
CA GLN A 348 -69.72 -24.55 -32.67
C GLN A 348 -70.11 -25.88 -33.32
N ARG A 349 -69.61 -26.99 -32.79
CA ARG A 349 -69.88 -28.34 -33.31
C ARG A 349 -71.36 -28.72 -33.21
N VAL A 350 -72.01 -28.40 -32.09
CA VAL A 350 -73.43 -28.67 -31.89
C VAL A 350 -74.29 -27.86 -32.86
N LYS A 351 -74.02 -26.55 -33.00
CA LYS A 351 -74.77 -25.66 -33.89
C LYS A 351 -74.52 -25.94 -35.38
N GLY A 352 -73.29 -26.31 -35.77
CA GLY A 352 -72.97 -26.73 -37.13
C GLY A 352 -73.80 -27.94 -37.56
N ARG A 353 -73.91 -28.97 -36.72
CA ARG A 353 -74.75 -30.14 -36.99
C ARG A 353 -76.24 -29.80 -37.11
N GLN A 354 -76.72 -28.81 -36.36
CA GLN A 354 -78.11 -28.35 -36.44
C GLN A 354 -78.38 -27.66 -37.79
N LEU A 355 -77.45 -26.84 -38.25
CA LEU A 355 -77.51 -26.18 -39.55
C LEU A 355 -77.53 -27.20 -40.70
N ASP A 356 -76.58 -28.15 -40.71
CA ASP A 356 -76.48 -29.19 -41.74
C ASP A 356 -77.80 -29.99 -41.88
N LYS A 357 -78.46 -30.27 -40.75
CA LYS A 357 -79.73 -31.01 -40.72
C LYS A 357 -80.88 -30.21 -41.34
N LEU A 358 -80.97 -28.91 -41.07
CA LEU A 358 -82.02 -28.04 -41.61
C LEU A 358 -81.85 -27.80 -43.11
N GLU A 359 -80.61 -27.60 -43.57
CA GLU A 359 -80.31 -27.44 -45.00
C GLU A 359 -80.66 -28.70 -45.82
N ALA A 360 -80.33 -29.89 -45.29
CA ALA A 360 -80.70 -31.16 -45.92
C ALA A 360 -82.23 -31.34 -46.05
N GLN A 361 -83.00 -30.83 -45.09
CA GLN A 361 -84.46 -30.94 -45.09
C GLN A 361 -85.12 -30.03 -46.15
N VAL A 362 -84.57 -28.83 -46.36
CA VAL A 362 -85.03 -27.89 -47.41
C VAL A 362 -84.74 -28.41 -48.81
N GLN A 363 -83.58 -29.06 -49.01
CA GLN A 363 -83.22 -29.62 -50.30
C GLN A 363 -84.14 -30.78 -50.73
N ALA A 364 -84.53 -31.65 -49.78
CA ALA A 364 -85.37 -32.81 -50.05
C ALA A 364 -86.81 -32.44 -50.46
N THR A 365 -87.37 -31.34 -49.94
CA THR A 365 -88.72 -30.89 -50.30
C THR A 365 -88.79 -30.27 -51.69
N SER A 366 -87.73 -29.61 -52.16
CA SER A 366 -87.66 -29.04 -53.52
C SER A 366 -87.62 -30.10 -54.62
N GLU A 367 -86.93 -31.23 -54.38
CA GLU A 367 -86.80 -32.31 -55.37
C GLU A 367 -88.10 -33.11 -55.58
N ALA A 368 -88.95 -33.24 -54.55
CA ALA A 368 -90.18 -34.02 -54.62
C ALA A 368 -91.32 -33.35 -55.43
N GLN A 369 -91.28 -32.03 -55.64
CA GLN A 369 -92.37 -31.26 -56.27
C GLN A 369 -92.21 -31.04 -57.79
N GLY A 370 -91.19 -31.61 -58.43
CA GLY A 370 -90.98 -31.51 -59.89
C GLY A 370 -90.64 -30.09 -60.40
N THR A 371 -90.47 -29.11 -59.51
CA THR A 371 -90.15 -27.71 -59.78
C THR A 371 -88.68 -27.46 -60.12
N ARG A 372 -87.81 -28.47 -60.00
CA ARG A 372 -86.37 -28.34 -60.32
C ARG A 372 -86.11 -27.94 -61.77
N ALA A 373 -86.88 -28.48 -62.72
CA ALA A 373 -86.72 -28.15 -64.15
C ALA A 373 -87.10 -26.69 -64.42
N THR A 374 -88.18 -26.21 -63.81
CA THR A 374 -88.64 -24.83 -63.99
C THR A 374 -87.74 -23.85 -63.23
N GLN A 375 -87.23 -24.19 -62.04
CA GLN A 375 -86.24 -23.39 -61.31
C GLN A 375 -84.93 -23.21 -62.09
N ILE A 376 -84.36 -24.28 -62.66
CA ILE A 376 -83.11 -24.21 -63.45
C ILE A 376 -83.25 -23.24 -64.63
N VAL A 377 -84.39 -23.28 -65.34
CA VAL A 377 -84.62 -22.39 -66.49
C VAL A 377 -84.84 -20.94 -66.04
N MET A 378 -85.52 -20.72 -64.91
CA MET A 378 -85.76 -19.38 -64.36
C MET A 378 -84.47 -18.77 -63.77
N GLU A 379 -83.61 -19.56 -63.12
CA GLU A 379 -82.30 -19.14 -62.61
C GLU A 379 -81.31 -18.83 -63.73
N ALA A 380 -81.38 -19.57 -64.84
CA ALA A 380 -80.52 -19.35 -66.01
C ALA A 380 -80.81 -18.04 -66.77
N LYS A 381 -81.93 -17.35 -66.46
CA LYS A 381 -82.30 -16.03 -67.02
C LYS A 381 -82.14 -15.94 -68.54
N ILE A 382 -82.56 -16.99 -69.26
CA ILE A 382 -82.48 -17.04 -70.73
C ILE A 382 -83.37 -15.92 -71.32
N HIS A 383 -82.79 -15.09 -72.19
CA HIS A 383 -83.53 -14.04 -72.86
C HIS A 383 -84.64 -14.62 -73.76
N GLY A 384 -85.84 -14.05 -73.68
CA GLY A 384 -87.04 -14.54 -74.39
C GLY A 384 -87.87 -15.58 -73.61
N VAL A 385 -87.55 -15.89 -72.36
CA VAL A 385 -88.41 -16.68 -71.46
C VAL A 385 -89.25 -15.71 -70.61
N TYR A 386 -90.57 -15.79 -70.71
CA TYR A 386 -91.48 -14.86 -70.02
C TYR A 386 -91.92 -15.33 -68.64
N GLY A 387 -91.95 -16.65 -68.41
CA GLY A 387 -92.28 -17.24 -67.11
C GLY A 387 -93.27 -18.39 -67.20
N LEU A 388 -93.74 -18.85 -66.05
CA LEU A 388 -94.78 -19.88 -65.96
C LEU A 388 -96.14 -19.30 -66.31
N VAL A 389 -97.03 -20.08 -66.94
CA VAL A 389 -98.41 -19.64 -67.22
C VAL A 389 -99.11 -19.15 -65.94
N ALA A 390 -98.90 -19.81 -64.81
CA ALA A 390 -99.45 -19.41 -63.51
C ALA A 390 -99.08 -17.99 -63.04
N GLN A 391 -98.00 -17.42 -63.58
CA GLN A 391 -97.47 -16.09 -63.24
C GLN A 391 -97.90 -15.01 -64.25
N LEU A 392 -98.52 -15.37 -65.37
CA LEU A 392 -98.77 -14.48 -66.51
C LEU A 392 -100.24 -14.04 -66.66
N GLY A 393 -101.12 -14.46 -65.75
CA GLY A 393 -102.51 -14.03 -65.70
C GLY A 393 -102.99 -13.85 -64.28
N THR A 394 -104.01 -13.01 -64.11
CA THR A 394 -104.71 -12.76 -62.84
C THR A 394 -106.17 -13.16 -62.96
N VAL A 395 -106.72 -13.72 -61.89
CA VAL A 395 -108.08 -14.28 -61.84
C VAL A 395 -108.73 -13.85 -60.54
N GLU A 396 -110.01 -13.53 -60.56
CA GLU A 396 -110.77 -13.27 -59.34
C GLU A 396 -110.81 -14.53 -58.45
N PRO A 397 -110.61 -14.43 -57.12
CA PRO A 397 -110.54 -15.59 -56.21
C PRO A 397 -111.72 -16.57 -56.33
N LYS A 398 -112.91 -16.07 -56.70
CA LYS A 398 -114.11 -16.86 -56.91
C LYS A 398 -113.97 -17.92 -58.03
N TYR A 399 -113.18 -17.63 -59.06
CA TYR A 399 -112.97 -18.51 -60.22
C TYR A 399 -111.63 -19.27 -60.17
N GLN A 400 -110.76 -18.92 -59.22
CA GLN A 400 -109.40 -19.45 -59.12
C GLN A 400 -109.35 -20.98 -59.09
N LEU A 401 -110.12 -21.63 -58.22
CA LEU A 401 -110.13 -23.09 -58.10
C LEU A 401 -110.56 -23.78 -59.40
N ALA A 402 -111.63 -23.25 -60.03
CA ALA A 402 -112.14 -23.78 -61.29
C ALA A 402 -111.10 -23.66 -62.41
N LEU A 403 -110.39 -22.53 -62.49
CA LEU A 403 -109.38 -22.30 -63.52
C LEU A 403 -108.07 -23.07 -63.24
N GLU A 404 -107.67 -23.23 -61.97
CA GLU A 404 -106.54 -24.08 -61.58
C GLU A 404 -106.77 -25.53 -62.00
N ILE A 405 -107.96 -26.06 -61.74
CA ILE A 405 -108.31 -27.43 -62.12
C ILE A 405 -108.47 -27.57 -63.63
N ALA A 406 -109.08 -26.57 -64.30
CA ALA A 406 -109.25 -26.58 -65.75
C ALA A 406 -107.91 -26.54 -66.51
N ALA A 407 -106.90 -25.84 -65.98
CA ALA A 407 -105.56 -25.82 -66.56
C ALA A 407 -104.71 -27.03 -66.11
N GLY A 408 -104.83 -27.44 -64.86
CA GLY A 408 -104.00 -28.49 -64.25
C GLY A 408 -102.51 -28.22 -64.46
N ASN A 409 -101.76 -29.25 -64.89
CA ASN A 409 -100.32 -29.14 -65.17
C ASN A 409 -99.97 -28.12 -66.27
N ARG A 410 -100.95 -27.60 -67.03
CA ARG A 410 -100.70 -26.55 -68.02
C ARG A 410 -100.24 -25.24 -67.36
N LEU A 411 -100.55 -25.02 -66.08
CA LEU A 411 -100.04 -23.89 -65.30
C LEU A 411 -98.53 -23.90 -65.07
N ALA A 412 -97.92 -25.10 -65.06
CA ALA A 412 -96.49 -25.30 -64.91
C ALA A 412 -95.70 -25.10 -66.21
N GLN A 413 -96.38 -24.79 -67.33
CA GLN A 413 -95.75 -24.64 -68.63
C GLN A 413 -95.07 -23.27 -68.74
N VAL A 414 -93.94 -23.22 -69.43
CA VAL A 414 -93.12 -22.02 -69.54
C VAL A 414 -93.40 -21.33 -70.87
N VAL A 415 -93.84 -20.07 -70.83
CA VAL A 415 -94.09 -19.26 -72.03
C VAL A 415 -92.78 -18.65 -72.51
N VAL A 416 -92.52 -18.77 -73.82
CA VAL A 416 -91.28 -18.30 -74.46
C VAL A 416 -91.59 -17.55 -75.76
N GLU A 417 -90.71 -16.63 -76.14
CA GLU A 417 -90.84 -15.77 -77.31
C GLU A 417 -90.88 -16.56 -78.63
N SER A 418 -90.00 -17.56 -78.78
CA SER A 418 -89.94 -18.38 -79.99
C SER A 418 -89.56 -19.84 -79.73
N ASP A 419 -89.79 -20.70 -80.72
CA ASP A 419 -89.35 -22.10 -80.71
C ASP A 419 -87.82 -22.27 -80.60
N GLU A 420 -87.05 -21.29 -81.07
CA GLU A 420 -85.59 -21.27 -80.87
C GLU A 420 -85.22 -21.11 -79.38
N VAL A 421 -85.94 -20.25 -78.65
CA VAL A 421 -85.75 -20.06 -77.20
C VAL A 421 -86.17 -21.32 -76.44
N ALA A 422 -87.27 -21.96 -76.85
CA ALA A 422 -87.69 -23.25 -76.29
C ALA A 422 -86.60 -24.32 -76.47
N ALA A 423 -86.02 -24.43 -77.66
CA ALA A 423 -84.96 -25.40 -77.95
C ALA A 423 -83.70 -25.16 -77.09
N LYS A 424 -83.31 -23.89 -76.89
CA LYS A 424 -82.22 -23.50 -75.99
C LYS A 424 -82.50 -23.93 -74.55
N ALA A 425 -83.69 -23.63 -74.02
CA ALA A 425 -84.07 -24.02 -72.67
C ALA A 425 -84.15 -25.55 -72.48
N ILE A 426 -84.62 -26.30 -73.49
CA ILE A 426 -84.61 -27.76 -73.48
C ILE A 426 -83.17 -28.31 -73.46
N ASN A 427 -82.26 -27.74 -74.25
CA ASN A 427 -80.86 -28.16 -74.25
C ASN A 427 -80.19 -27.90 -72.90
N LEU A 428 -80.47 -26.77 -72.26
CA LEU A 428 -80.03 -26.50 -70.90
C LEU A 428 -80.51 -27.59 -69.93
N LEU A 429 -81.80 -27.92 -69.97
CA LEU A 429 -82.35 -28.97 -69.11
C LEU A 429 -81.72 -30.35 -69.37
N LYS A 430 -81.33 -30.66 -70.61
CA LYS A 430 -80.62 -31.90 -70.94
C LYS A 430 -79.18 -31.90 -70.40
N GLN A 431 -78.48 -30.77 -70.50
CA GLN A 431 -77.10 -30.62 -69.99
C GLN A 431 -77.06 -30.79 -68.48
N GLU A 432 -77.95 -30.10 -67.77
CA GLU A 432 -78.02 -30.11 -66.30
C GLU A 432 -78.78 -31.30 -65.73
N ARG A 433 -79.28 -32.22 -66.59
CA ARG A 433 -80.20 -33.30 -66.21
C ARG A 433 -81.37 -32.79 -65.36
N GLY A 434 -81.83 -31.57 -65.66
CA GLY A 434 -82.74 -30.78 -64.84
C GLY A 434 -84.18 -31.27 -64.82
N GLY A 435 -84.52 -32.31 -65.59
CA GLY A 435 -85.86 -32.89 -65.68
C GLY A 435 -86.58 -32.54 -66.98
N ARG A 436 -87.92 -32.58 -66.96
CA ARG A 436 -88.78 -32.31 -68.13
C ARG A 436 -89.64 -31.09 -67.86
N ALA A 437 -89.69 -30.16 -68.82
CA ALA A 437 -90.60 -29.02 -68.81
C ALA A 437 -91.29 -28.92 -70.18
N THR A 438 -92.47 -28.30 -70.21
CA THR A 438 -93.21 -28.01 -71.45
C THR A 438 -93.13 -26.52 -71.73
N PHE A 439 -92.83 -26.14 -72.97
CA PHE A 439 -92.63 -24.76 -73.39
C PHE A 439 -93.69 -24.34 -74.41
N LEU A 440 -94.18 -23.11 -74.31
CA LEU A 440 -95.21 -22.53 -75.17
C LEU A 440 -94.62 -21.36 -75.98
N PRO A 441 -94.17 -21.60 -77.23
CA PRO A 441 -93.57 -20.56 -78.07
C PRO A 441 -94.64 -19.67 -78.73
N LEU A 442 -94.60 -18.37 -78.44
CA LEU A 442 -95.60 -17.39 -78.94
C LEU A 442 -95.65 -17.33 -80.48
N ASN A 443 -94.51 -17.51 -81.16
CA ASN A 443 -94.44 -17.44 -82.63
C ASN A 443 -95.09 -18.64 -83.37
N LYS A 444 -95.36 -19.76 -82.69
CA LYS A 444 -95.88 -20.99 -83.32
C LYS A 444 -97.19 -21.49 -82.72
N LEU A 445 -97.56 -21.02 -81.54
CA LEU A 445 -98.78 -21.45 -80.86
C LEU A 445 -99.99 -21.06 -81.70
N LYS A 446 -100.88 -22.03 -81.95
CA LYS A 446 -102.16 -21.77 -82.64
C LYS A 446 -103.30 -21.92 -81.64
N PRO A 447 -104.20 -20.94 -81.51
CA PRO A 447 -105.36 -21.09 -80.65
C PRO A 447 -106.29 -22.16 -81.23
N ALA A 448 -106.89 -22.98 -80.36
CA ALA A 448 -108.04 -23.79 -80.73
C ALA A 448 -109.24 -22.84 -80.84
N ARG A 449 -109.57 -22.37 -82.04
CA ARG A 449 -110.60 -21.34 -82.24
C ARG A 449 -111.80 -21.89 -83.00
N ASP A 450 -112.74 -22.46 -82.26
CA ASP A 450 -114.15 -22.62 -82.65
C ASP A 450 -115.01 -21.92 -81.58
N LEU A 451 -114.86 -20.60 -81.46
CA LEU A 451 -115.71 -19.80 -80.57
C LEU A 451 -117.07 -19.61 -81.25
N PHE A 452 -117.97 -20.58 -81.07
CA PHE A 452 -119.38 -20.36 -81.35
C PHE A 452 -119.91 -19.33 -80.33
N GLY A 453 -120.64 -18.32 -80.81
CA GLY A 453 -121.28 -17.34 -79.94
C GLY A 453 -122.08 -18.06 -78.85
N LEU A 454 -121.87 -17.67 -77.59
CA LEU A 454 -122.51 -18.30 -76.45
C LEU A 454 -124.03 -18.14 -76.59
N ASP A 455 -124.76 -19.24 -76.81
CA ASP A 455 -126.23 -19.20 -76.80
C ASP A 455 -126.68 -18.89 -75.36
N PRO A 456 -127.39 -17.77 -75.09
CA PRO A 456 -127.85 -17.44 -73.74
C PRO A 456 -128.69 -18.55 -73.10
N LYS A 457 -129.23 -19.48 -73.90
CA LYS A 457 -130.00 -20.64 -73.43
C LYS A 457 -129.14 -21.79 -72.86
N LEU A 458 -127.80 -21.74 -72.94
CA LEU A 458 -126.91 -22.81 -72.45
C LEU A 458 -126.76 -22.86 -70.91
N GLY A 459 -126.98 -21.74 -70.22
CA GLY A 459 -126.83 -21.66 -68.76
C GLY A 459 -125.38 -21.69 -68.22
N ALA A 460 -124.38 -21.46 -69.07
CA ALA A 460 -122.98 -21.26 -68.67
C ALA A 460 -122.76 -19.84 -68.10
N ILE A 461 -121.80 -19.67 -67.19
CA ILE A 461 -121.42 -18.36 -66.63
C ILE A 461 -120.70 -17.53 -67.69
N ALA A 462 -119.60 -18.08 -68.23
CA ALA A 462 -118.75 -17.47 -69.25
C ALA A 462 -117.79 -18.53 -69.82
N TYR A 463 -117.04 -18.18 -70.86
CA TYR A 463 -115.84 -18.94 -71.19
C TYR A 463 -114.75 -18.68 -70.14
N ALA A 464 -113.96 -19.72 -69.84
CA ALA A 464 -112.85 -19.62 -68.90
C ALA A 464 -111.81 -18.56 -69.32
N LEU A 465 -111.65 -18.35 -70.63
CA LEU A 465 -110.78 -17.31 -71.19
C LEU A 465 -111.22 -15.90 -70.79
N ASP A 466 -112.53 -15.65 -70.75
CA ASP A 466 -113.11 -14.33 -70.44
C ASP A 466 -113.01 -13.96 -68.95
N LEU A 467 -112.65 -14.93 -68.09
CA LEU A 467 -112.54 -14.78 -66.64
C LEU A 467 -111.09 -14.55 -66.17
N ILE A 468 -110.14 -14.44 -67.10
CA ILE A 468 -108.73 -14.23 -66.83
C ILE A 468 -108.32 -12.88 -67.38
N GLU A 469 -107.66 -12.07 -66.55
CA GLU A 469 -106.98 -10.87 -66.99
C GLU A 469 -105.53 -11.22 -67.36
N PHE A 470 -105.12 -10.89 -68.59
CA PHE A 470 -103.76 -11.14 -69.08
C PHE A 470 -103.35 -10.09 -70.13
N ASP A 471 -102.05 -9.97 -70.40
CA ASP A 471 -101.50 -9.13 -71.46
C ASP A 471 -101.86 -9.71 -72.84
N SER A 472 -102.31 -8.88 -73.79
CA SER A 472 -102.77 -9.30 -75.12
C SER A 472 -101.74 -10.13 -75.90
N ARG A 473 -100.45 -10.00 -75.60
CA ARG A 473 -99.38 -10.84 -76.18
C ARG A 473 -99.51 -12.33 -75.83
N TYR A 474 -100.23 -12.66 -74.76
CA TYR A 474 -100.46 -14.03 -74.29
C TYR A 474 -101.85 -14.57 -74.64
N GLU A 475 -102.62 -13.86 -75.48
CA GLU A 475 -103.97 -14.27 -75.87
C GLU A 475 -103.99 -15.70 -76.44
N ASP A 476 -103.04 -16.03 -77.34
CA ASP A 476 -102.92 -17.37 -77.91
C ASP A 476 -102.58 -18.44 -76.86
N VAL A 477 -101.84 -18.08 -75.81
CA VAL A 477 -101.46 -18.97 -74.71
C VAL A 477 -102.66 -19.31 -73.84
N PHE A 478 -103.40 -18.29 -73.41
CA PHE A 478 -104.59 -18.51 -72.60
C PHE A 478 -105.72 -19.14 -73.44
N ALA A 479 -105.85 -18.81 -74.72
CA ALA A 479 -106.79 -19.47 -75.63
C ALA A 479 -106.43 -20.95 -75.85
N TYR A 480 -105.16 -21.31 -75.94
CA TYR A 480 -104.73 -22.71 -76.03
C TYR A 480 -105.12 -23.52 -74.77
N ILE A 481 -105.03 -22.91 -73.59
CA ILE A 481 -105.28 -23.60 -72.33
C ILE A 481 -106.78 -23.64 -72.00
N PHE A 482 -107.47 -22.53 -72.20
CA PHE A 482 -108.84 -22.29 -71.71
C PHE A 482 -109.89 -22.06 -72.80
N GLY A 483 -109.50 -21.86 -74.07
CA GLY A 483 -110.39 -21.36 -75.13
C GLY A 483 -111.64 -22.19 -75.40
N ASN A 484 -111.60 -23.50 -75.17
CA ASN A 484 -112.74 -24.40 -75.35
C ASN A 484 -113.47 -24.74 -74.04
N THR A 485 -113.15 -24.05 -72.94
CA THR A 485 -113.64 -24.39 -71.59
C THR A 485 -114.72 -23.41 -71.15
N LEU A 486 -115.92 -23.93 -70.85
CA LEU A 486 -117.02 -23.17 -70.27
C LEU A 486 -117.05 -23.33 -68.76
N VAL A 487 -117.34 -22.25 -68.04
CA VAL A 487 -117.48 -22.29 -66.58
C VAL A 487 -118.96 -22.37 -66.20
N PHE A 488 -119.32 -23.34 -65.37
CA PHE A 488 -120.66 -23.54 -64.84
C PHE A 488 -120.68 -23.31 -63.32
N ASP A 489 -121.84 -22.92 -62.79
CA ASP A 489 -122.02 -22.76 -61.34
C ASP A 489 -122.05 -24.12 -60.63
N ARG A 490 -122.75 -25.10 -61.20
CA ARG A 490 -122.99 -26.42 -60.61
C ARG A 490 -122.92 -27.56 -61.63
N LEU A 491 -122.55 -28.74 -61.15
CA LEU A 491 -122.40 -29.96 -61.95
C LEU A 491 -123.70 -30.38 -62.66
N GLU A 492 -124.87 -30.20 -62.03
CA GLU A 492 -126.15 -30.65 -62.59
C GLU A 492 -126.53 -29.91 -63.87
N LYS A 493 -126.08 -28.65 -64.03
CA LYS A 493 -126.27 -27.87 -65.25
C LYS A 493 -125.24 -28.25 -66.31
N ALA A 494 -123.98 -28.39 -65.92
CA ALA A 494 -122.90 -28.77 -66.84
C ALA A 494 -123.16 -30.14 -67.49
N ARG A 495 -123.63 -31.14 -66.73
CA ARG A 495 -123.81 -32.52 -67.24
C ARG A 495 -124.78 -32.64 -68.43
N LEU A 496 -125.73 -31.71 -68.58
CA LEU A 496 -126.70 -31.71 -69.70
C LEU A 496 -126.01 -31.47 -71.06
N HIS A 497 -124.79 -30.96 -71.04
CA HIS A 497 -124.01 -30.59 -72.22
C HIS A 497 -122.76 -31.45 -72.42
N ILE A 498 -122.66 -32.59 -71.73
CA ILE A 498 -121.56 -33.55 -71.90
C ILE A 498 -121.45 -33.99 -73.36
N GLY A 499 -120.21 -34.15 -73.83
CA GLY A 499 -119.93 -34.55 -75.21
C GLY A 499 -119.98 -33.41 -76.23
N LYS A 500 -120.43 -32.21 -75.83
CA LYS A 500 -120.51 -31.04 -76.71
C LYS A 500 -119.45 -29.99 -76.40
N TYR A 501 -119.24 -29.67 -75.12
CA TYR A 501 -118.28 -28.65 -74.68
C TYR A 501 -117.40 -29.19 -73.56
N ARG A 502 -116.19 -28.64 -73.42
CA ARG A 502 -115.36 -28.84 -72.22
C ARG A 502 -115.84 -27.86 -71.16
N MET A 503 -116.08 -28.32 -69.95
CA MET A 503 -116.72 -27.53 -68.90
C MET A 503 -116.03 -27.73 -67.56
N VAL A 504 -116.02 -26.69 -66.73
CA VAL A 504 -115.56 -26.77 -65.34
C VAL A 504 -116.57 -26.11 -64.41
N THR A 505 -116.82 -26.69 -63.24
CA THR A 505 -117.69 -26.08 -62.21
C THR A 505 -116.88 -25.18 -61.27
N LEU A 506 -117.54 -24.24 -60.59
CA LEU A 506 -116.90 -23.43 -59.55
C LEU A 506 -116.33 -24.27 -58.40
N GLU A 507 -116.90 -25.44 -58.15
CA GLU A 507 -116.46 -26.39 -57.11
C GLU A 507 -115.27 -27.25 -57.55
N GLY A 508 -114.85 -27.17 -58.82
CA GLY A 508 -113.67 -27.86 -59.32
C GLY A 508 -113.92 -29.19 -60.03
N ASP A 509 -115.14 -29.46 -60.50
CA ASP A 509 -115.43 -30.63 -61.34
C ASP A 509 -115.15 -30.30 -62.81
N LEU A 510 -114.34 -31.12 -63.47
CA LEU A 510 -113.97 -30.98 -64.88
C LEU A 510 -114.70 -32.02 -65.74
N LEU A 511 -115.39 -31.56 -66.78
CA LEU A 511 -116.06 -32.39 -67.77
C LEU A 511 -115.42 -32.15 -69.15
N GLU A 512 -114.89 -33.20 -69.76
CA GLU A 512 -114.22 -33.12 -71.06
C GLU A 512 -115.19 -33.40 -72.22
N THR A 513 -114.87 -32.91 -73.42
CA THR A 513 -115.66 -33.16 -74.65
C THR A 513 -115.73 -34.64 -75.02
N THR A 514 -114.79 -35.46 -74.57
CA THR A 514 -114.78 -36.92 -74.76
C THR A 514 -115.78 -37.66 -73.88
N GLY A 515 -116.44 -36.96 -72.94
CA GLY A 515 -117.36 -37.55 -71.96
C GLY A 515 -116.70 -37.93 -70.63
N ALA A 516 -115.38 -37.72 -70.48
CA ALA A 516 -114.69 -37.94 -69.21
C ALA A 516 -115.11 -36.89 -68.16
N MET A 517 -115.33 -37.32 -66.93
CA MET A 517 -115.66 -36.46 -65.79
C MET A 517 -114.63 -36.68 -64.68
N THR A 518 -114.10 -35.61 -64.12
CA THR A 518 -113.14 -35.61 -63.01
C THR A 518 -113.69 -34.72 -61.90
N GLY A 519 -113.81 -35.25 -60.68
CA GLY A 519 -114.32 -34.51 -59.51
C GLY A 519 -113.88 -35.15 -58.20
N GLY A 520 -113.95 -34.40 -57.09
CA GLY A 520 -113.52 -34.84 -55.76
C GLY A 520 -113.01 -33.69 -54.88
N SER A 521 -112.57 -34.01 -53.66
CA SER A 521 -111.99 -33.02 -52.73
C SER A 521 -110.50 -32.77 -53.03
N ALA A 522 -110.14 -31.51 -53.28
CA ALA A 522 -108.76 -31.11 -53.54
C ALA A 522 -107.91 -31.17 -52.24
N PRO A 523 -106.73 -31.84 -52.23
CA PRO A 523 -105.82 -31.77 -51.09
C PRO A 523 -105.21 -30.37 -50.98
N GLN A 524 -105.35 -29.76 -49.80
CA GLN A 524 -105.00 -28.36 -49.50
C GLN A 524 -103.48 -28.07 -49.46
N ARG A 525 -102.62 -28.87 -50.11
CA ARG A 525 -101.16 -28.74 -50.01
C ARG A 525 -100.45 -29.02 -51.34
N GLY A 526 -99.80 -27.99 -51.87
CA GLY A 526 -98.62 -28.14 -52.74
C GLY A 526 -98.83 -28.09 -54.26
N GLY A 527 -99.90 -27.46 -54.75
CA GLY A 527 -100.06 -27.15 -56.18
C GLY A 527 -99.43 -25.80 -56.55
N ILE A 528 -99.09 -25.62 -57.84
CA ILE A 528 -98.75 -24.29 -58.38
C ILE A 528 -100.04 -23.45 -58.36
N HIS A 529 -100.06 -22.39 -57.55
CA HIS A 529 -101.21 -21.50 -57.45
C HIS A 529 -101.22 -20.47 -58.57
N PHE A 530 -102.41 -20.22 -59.11
CA PHE A 530 -102.61 -19.17 -60.10
C PHE A 530 -102.53 -17.81 -59.38
N GLY A 531 -101.51 -17.00 -59.69
CA GLY A 531 -101.48 -15.59 -59.29
C GLY A 531 -100.74 -15.16 -58.02
N THR A 532 -99.92 -15.97 -57.33
CA THR A 532 -98.98 -15.47 -56.29
C THR A 532 -97.76 -16.37 -56.09
N VAL A 533 -96.56 -15.81 -55.82
CA VAL A 533 -95.54 -16.24 -54.81
C VAL A 533 -94.22 -15.46 -55.02
N ALA A 534 -93.73 -14.81 -53.96
CA ALA A 534 -92.32 -14.48 -53.75
C ALA A 534 -91.72 -15.47 -52.72
N PRO A 535 -90.45 -15.90 -52.85
CA PRO A 535 -89.85 -16.89 -51.96
C PRO A 535 -89.22 -16.23 -50.71
N THR A 536 -89.59 -16.68 -49.51
CA THR A 536 -88.89 -16.36 -48.26
C THR A 536 -88.10 -17.59 -47.78
N GLU A 537 -86.78 -17.45 -47.64
CA GLU A 537 -85.94 -18.42 -46.93
C GLU A 537 -86.29 -18.43 -45.43
N SER A 538 -86.22 -19.59 -44.76
CA SER A 538 -86.55 -19.74 -43.34
C SER A 538 -85.56 -19.00 -42.42
N ASN A 539 -86.03 -17.99 -41.69
CA ASN A 539 -85.29 -17.13 -40.74
C ASN A 539 -84.36 -17.88 -39.74
N GLU A 540 -84.67 -19.13 -39.41
CA GLU A 540 -83.89 -19.96 -38.47
C GLU A 540 -82.50 -20.32 -39.00
N ILE A 541 -82.35 -20.52 -40.31
CA ILE A 541 -81.06 -20.88 -40.94
C ILE A 541 -80.09 -19.69 -40.87
N ALA A 542 -80.59 -18.47 -41.12
CA ALA A 542 -79.78 -17.25 -41.05
C ALA A 542 -79.22 -17.02 -39.64
N GLN A 543 -80.04 -17.15 -38.60
CA GLN A 543 -79.60 -16.97 -37.21
C GLN A 543 -78.52 -17.98 -36.77
N LEU A 544 -78.62 -19.23 -37.22
CA LEU A 544 -77.61 -20.24 -36.95
C LEU A 544 -76.28 -19.94 -37.64
N ARG A 545 -76.31 -19.43 -38.89
CA ARG A 545 -75.11 -19.00 -39.62
C ARG A 545 -74.42 -17.84 -38.92
N ASP A 546 -75.17 -16.79 -38.55
CA ASP A 546 -74.61 -15.61 -37.88
C ASP A 546 -73.94 -15.99 -36.57
N ARG A 547 -74.58 -16.86 -35.78
CA ARG A 547 -74.01 -17.33 -34.51
C ARG A 547 -72.75 -18.18 -34.69
N LEU A 548 -72.66 -18.98 -35.76
CA LEU A 548 -71.45 -19.74 -36.07
C LEU A 548 -70.29 -18.82 -36.47
N VAL A 549 -70.55 -17.74 -37.22
CA VAL A 549 -69.55 -16.72 -37.57
C VAL A 549 -69.05 -15.98 -36.33
N GLU A 550 -69.95 -15.62 -35.40
CA GLU A 550 -69.55 -15.02 -34.11
C GLU A 550 -68.62 -15.94 -33.31
N ILE A 551 -68.98 -17.23 -33.19
CA ILE A 551 -68.17 -18.20 -32.44
C ILE A 551 -66.80 -18.38 -33.10
N ASP A 552 -66.72 -18.42 -34.42
CA ASP A 552 -65.45 -18.53 -35.15
C ASP A 552 -64.54 -17.31 -34.89
N GLY A 553 -65.09 -16.10 -34.94
CA GLY A 553 -64.36 -14.88 -34.60
C GLY A 553 -63.84 -14.86 -33.16
N LEU A 554 -64.65 -15.31 -32.20
CA LEU A 554 -64.24 -15.44 -30.79
C LEU A 554 -63.15 -16.50 -30.61
N LEU A 555 -63.25 -17.64 -31.30
CA LEU A 555 -62.25 -18.70 -31.25
C LEU A 555 -60.91 -18.23 -31.80
N VAL A 556 -60.87 -17.50 -32.92
CA VAL A 556 -59.63 -16.93 -33.46
C VAL A 556 -58.97 -15.98 -32.45
N HIS A 557 -59.77 -15.11 -31.81
CA HIS A 557 -59.25 -14.19 -30.80
C HIS A 557 -58.69 -14.93 -29.58
N LEU A 558 -59.43 -15.92 -29.05
CA LEU A 558 -59.01 -16.70 -27.90
C LEU A 558 -57.78 -17.57 -28.17
N HIS A 559 -57.66 -18.16 -29.37
CA HIS A 559 -56.45 -18.89 -29.76
C HIS A 559 -55.23 -17.97 -29.83
N LYS A 560 -55.41 -16.72 -30.30
CA LYS A 560 -54.35 -15.71 -30.28
C LYS A 560 -53.95 -15.35 -28.84
N GLN A 561 -54.91 -15.07 -27.97
CA GLN A 561 -54.65 -14.82 -26.55
C GLN A 561 -53.93 -16.01 -25.90
N PHE A 562 -54.40 -17.24 -26.12
CA PHE A 562 -53.75 -18.46 -25.63
C PHE A 562 -52.28 -18.55 -26.07
N SER A 563 -51.98 -18.30 -27.34
CA SER A 563 -50.59 -18.30 -27.83
C SER A 563 -49.72 -17.22 -27.19
N GLN A 564 -50.27 -16.03 -26.92
CA GLN A 564 -49.57 -14.93 -26.27
C GLN A 564 -49.31 -15.23 -24.80
N THR A 565 -50.31 -15.71 -24.07
CA THR A 565 -50.18 -16.10 -22.66
C THR A 565 -49.24 -17.30 -22.51
N GLN A 566 -49.22 -18.23 -23.48
CA GLN A 566 -48.25 -19.32 -23.49
C GLN A 566 -46.81 -18.82 -23.67
N ALA A 567 -46.60 -17.81 -24.53
CA ALA A 567 -45.29 -17.18 -24.71
C ALA A 567 -44.86 -16.43 -23.44
N THR A 568 -45.76 -15.70 -22.77
CA THR A 568 -45.42 -15.00 -21.51
C THR A 568 -45.06 -16.00 -20.40
N ILE A 569 -45.78 -17.12 -20.27
CA ILE A 569 -45.42 -18.21 -19.34
C ILE A 569 -44.00 -18.71 -19.60
N ASN A 570 -43.62 -18.94 -20.87
CA ASN A 570 -42.27 -19.39 -21.20
C ASN A 570 -41.22 -18.36 -20.76
N THR A 571 -41.44 -17.08 -21.05
CA THR A 571 -40.52 -16.00 -20.63
C THR A 571 -40.41 -15.87 -19.11
N TYR A 572 -41.52 -15.95 -18.37
CA TYR A 572 -41.49 -15.95 -16.91
C TYR A 572 -40.83 -17.20 -16.34
N SER A 573 -40.95 -18.35 -16.99
CA SER A 573 -40.25 -19.58 -16.59
C SER A 573 -38.73 -19.45 -16.74
N GLU A 574 -38.26 -18.85 -17.83
CA GLU A 574 -36.84 -18.57 -18.06
C GLU A 574 -36.30 -17.53 -17.06
N GLN A 575 -37.04 -16.45 -16.83
CA GLN A 575 -36.69 -15.44 -15.82
C GLN A 575 -36.62 -16.06 -14.42
N LEU A 576 -37.53 -16.97 -14.07
CA LEU A 576 -37.52 -17.68 -12.79
C LEU A 576 -36.29 -18.60 -12.67
N GLN A 577 -35.91 -19.31 -13.73
CA GLN A 577 -34.69 -20.13 -13.74
C GLN A 577 -33.43 -19.27 -13.59
N ASN A 578 -33.35 -18.15 -14.30
CA ASN A 578 -32.23 -17.21 -14.21
C ASN A 578 -32.13 -16.56 -12.82
N ALA A 579 -33.25 -16.20 -12.21
CA ALA A 579 -33.27 -15.67 -10.84
C ALA A 579 -32.87 -16.72 -9.78
N ARG A 580 -33.27 -17.99 -9.98
CA ARG A 580 -32.85 -19.10 -9.10
C ARG A 580 -31.36 -19.43 -9.21
N THR A 581 -30.81 -19.38 -10.42
CA THR A 581 -29.37 -19.61 -10.64
C THR A 581 -28.54 -18.48 -10.05
N SER A 582 -28.92 -17.22 -10.27
CA SER A 582 -28.24 -16.07 -9.66
C SER A 582 -28.31 -16.07 -8.13
N GLN A 583 -29.46 -16.46 -7.54
CA GLN A 583 -29.57 -16.65 -6.10
C GLN A 583 -28.60 -17.72 -5.58
N ARG A 584 -28.53 -18.87 -6.27
CA ARG A 584 -27.66 -19.98 -5.86
C ARG A 584 -26.19 -19.60 -5.97
N GLU A 585 -25.80 -18.87 -7.01
CA GLU A 585 -24.44 -18.34 -7.17
C GLU A 585 -24.10 -17.34 -6.06
N ALA A 586 -24.99 -16.39 -5.76
CA ALA A 586 -24.80 -15.43 -4.68
C ALA A 586 -24.69 -16.12 -3.30
N GLN A 587 -25.50 -17.14 -3.04
CA GLN A 587 -25.42 -17.95 -1.81
C GLN A 587 -24.11 -18.74 -1.72
N LEU A 588 -23.67 -19.38 -2.81
CA LEU A 588 -22.39 -20.08 -2.86
C LEU A 588 -21.20 -19.14 -2.65
N GLN A 589 -21.25 -17.91 -3.17
CA GLN A 589 -20.23 -16.90 -2.93
C GLN A 589 -20.26 -16.41 -1.48
N CYS A 590 -21.45 -16.25 -0.89
CA CYS A 590 -21.61 -15.91 0.52
C CYS A 590 -21.02 -17.00 1.45
N ASP A 591 -21.25 -18.28 1.12
CA ASP A 591 -20.74 -19.44 1.86
C ASP A 591 -19.24 -19.68 1.65
N ARG A 592 -18.72 -19.37 0.45
CA ARG A 592 -17.28 -19.44 0.15
C ARG A 592 -16.49 -18.26 0.70
N SER A 593 -17.14 -17.14 1.04
CA SER A 593 -16.42 -15.96 1.55
C SER A 593 -15.66 -16.32 2.84
N PRO A 594 -14.35 -16.01 2.92
CA PRO A 594 -13.54 -16.28 4.11
C PRO A 594 -14.08 -15.60 5.37
N SER A 595 -14.90 -14.54 5.22
CA SER A 595 -15.40 -13.70 6.30
C SER A 595 -16.24 -14.47 7.33
N ARG A 596 -17.05 -15.48 6.92
CA ARG A 596 -17.79 -16.35 7.87
C ARG A 596 -16.85 -17.27 8.67
N SER A 597 -15.80 -17.77 8.02
CA SER A 597 -14.74 -18.59 8.62
C SER A 597 -13.90 -17.77 9.60
N ILE A 598 -13.53 -16.55 9.20
CA ILE A 598 -12.72 -15.61 9.97
C ILE A 598 -13.53 -15.01 11.13
N ALA A 599 -14.82 -14.74 10.98
CA ALA A 599 -15.68 -14.30 12.09
C ALA A 599 -15.81 -15.39 13.17
N ARG A 600 -15.98 -16.66 12.77
CA ARG A 600 -15.95 -17.81 13.71
C ARG A 600 -14.59 -17.98 14.38
N LEU A 601 -13.49 -17.79 13.64
CA LEU A 601 -12.13 -17.82 14.18
C LEU A 601 -11.82 -16.63 15.11
N ARG A 602 -12.28 -15.41 14.79
CA ARG A 602 -12.16 -14.21 15.64
C ARG A 602 -12.91 -14.39 16.96
N ILE A 603 -14.12 -14.95 16.93
CA ILE A 603 -14.87 -15.29 18.16
C ILE A 603 -14.13 -16.37 18.97
N ALA A 604 -13.60 -17.40 18.31
CA ALA A 604 -12.85 -18.46 18.99
C ALA A 604 -11.53 -17.95 19.61
N ILE A 605 -10.80 -17.07 18.91
CA ILE A 605 -9.55 -16.46 19.38
C ILE A 605 -9.82 -15.45 20.50
N ALA A 606 -10.84 -14.60 20.38
CA ALA A 606 -11.24 -13.67 21.44
C ALA A 606 -11.67 -14.39 22.72
N CYS A 607 -12.34 -15.54 22.59
CA CYS A 607 -12.70 -16.41 23.72
C CYS A 607 -11.44 -17.03 24.37
N LYS A 608 -10.45 -17.45 23.57
CA LYS A 608 -9.19 -18.01 24.06
C LYS A 608 -8.28 -16.98 24.73
N ILE A 609 -8.22 -15.75 24.22
CA ILE A 609 -7.46 -14.63 24.82
C ILE A 609 -8.10 -14.15 26.13
N LYS A 610 -9.44 -14.15 26.24
CA LYS A 610 -10.14 -13.88 27.52
C LYS A 610 -9.86 -14.95 28.57
N CYS A 611 -9.76 -16.22 28.17
CA CYS A 611 -9.39 -17.32 29.10
C CYS A 611 -7.92 -17.29 29.53
N THR A 612 -6.99 -16.79 28.72
CA THR A 612 -5.56 -16.72 29.11
C THR A 612 -5.24 -15.49 29.97
N ARG A 613 -5.92 -14.34 29.76
CA ARG A 613 -5.74 -13.15 30.60
C ARG A 613 -6.28 -13.30 32.04
N THR A 614 -7.25 -14.17 32.29
CA THR A 614 -7.74 -14.46 33.65
C THR A 614 -6.87 -15.45 34.43
N ALA A 615 -5.94 -16.14 33.77
CA ALA A 615 -5.09 -17.17 34.39
C ALA A 615 -3.68 -16.70 34.81
N HIS A 616 -3.37 -15.40 34.75
CA HIS A 616 -1.99 -14.90 34.92
C HIS A 616 -1.68 -13.79 35.96
N PRO A 617 -2.51 -13.43 36.96
CA PRO A 617 -2.05 -12.50 38.01
C PRO A 617 -1.50 -13.17 39.28
N SER A 618 -1.23 -14.49 39.32
CA SER A 618 -0.83 -15.17 40.57
C SER A 618 0.64 -15.62 40.68
N LYS A 619 1.47 -15.52 39.62
CA LYS A 619 2.86 -16.05 39.66
C LYS A 619 4.00 -15.04 39.71
N LEU A 620 3.75 -13.73 39.60
CA LEU A 620 4.81 -12.71 39.58
C LEU A 620 5.07 -12.01 40.93
N ARG A 621 4.38 -12.40 42.02
CA ARG A 621 4.52 -11.72 43.34
C ARG A 621 5.52 -12.35 44.32
N ARG A 622 6.34 -13.33 43.90
CA ARG A 622 7.26 -14.06 44.81
C ARG A 622 8.77 -13.79 44.65
N HIS A 623 9.22 -12.85 43.83
CA HIS A 623 10.66 -12.57 43.66
C HIS A 623 11.12 -11.14 43.96
N ARG A 624 10.39 -10.38 44.78
CA ARG A 624 10.90 -9.14 45.40
C ARG A 624 11.04 -9.30 46.91
N SER A 625 11.91 -10.21 47.33
CA SER A 625 12.38 -10.31 48.72
C SER A 625 13.60 -11.24 48.79
N SER A 626 14.73 -10.79 48.24
CA SER A 626 16.10 -11.21 48.55
C SER A 626 17.02 -10.83 47.39
N VAL A 627 17.65 -9.65 47.48
CA VAL A 627 19.09 -9.36 47.36
C VAL A 627 19.27 -7.92 47.85
#